data_AF-A0A4C1UI41-F1
#
_entry.id   AF-A0A4C1UI41-F1
#
_cell.length_a   1.000
_cell.length_b   1.000
_cell.length_c   1.000
_cell.angle_alpha   90.00
_cell.angle_beta   90.00
_cell.angle_gamma   90.00
#
_symmetry.space_group_name_H-M   'P 1'
#
loop_
_entity.id
_entity.type
_entity.pdbx_description
1 polymer ?
#
loop_
_entity_poly.entity_id
_entity_poly.type
_entity_poly.pdbx_seq_one_letter_code
_entity_poly.pdbx_strand_id
1 'polypeptide(L)'
;MGDNGKMYVPEDILPVYRDNVIPLADIITPNQFEAELLTGLKMTNLKEALNITEALHQKGVKTVVISSSELGDDTTMIGIASTPNECYKIEIPKVDACCTGTGDLFAALFLAWHYKTKNDVKLSLENTIATLQTIVQDTYRKARVSVTSGEIPPALMELQLIQNKAAVENPTSNIKAIKIK
;
A
#
# COMPACT_ATOMS: atom_id res chain seq x y z
N MET A 1 12.11 0.18 1.98
CA MET A 1 13.38 -0.27 1.36
C MET A 1 13.66 0.48 0.06
N GLY A 2 12.67 0.66 -0.82
CA GLY A 2 12.86 1.40 -2.05
C GLY A 2 11.58 1.54 -2.84
N ASP A 3 11.65 2.28 -3.94
CA ASP A 3 10.54 2.45 -4.86
C ASP A 3 11.08 2.82 -6.26
N ASN A 4 10.26 2.66 -7.30
CA ASN A 4 10.61 2.97 -8.69
C ASN A 4 11.94 2.33 -9.15
N GLY A 5 12.17 1.07 -8.76
CA GLY A 5 13.36 0.32 -9.16
C GLY A 5 14.65 0.70 -8.41
N LYS A 6 14.57 1.60 -7.41
CA LYS A 6 15.73 2.11 -6.70
C LYS A 6 15.63 1.84 -5.19
N MET A 7 16.70 1.27 -4.64
CA MET A 7 16.87 1.15 -3.19
C MET A 7 17.16 2.51 -2.56
N TYR A 8 16.47 2.80 -1.45
CA TYR A 8 16.69 4.01 -0.63
C TYR A 8 17.61 3.73 0.57
N VAL A 9 17.91 2.45 0.79
CA VAL A 9 18.73 1.94 1.88
C VAL A 9 19.91 1.15 1.29
N PRO A 10 21.00 0.99 2.05
CA PRO A 10 22.12 0.13 1.66
C PRO A 10 21.66 -1.28 1.25
N GLU A 11 22.24 -1.83 0.16
CA GLU A 11 21.82 -3.12 -0.41
C GLU A 11 22.07 -4.30 0.55
N ASP A 12 23.06 -4.18 1.44
CA ASP A 12 23.41 -5.16 2.47
C ASP A 12 22.32 -5.34 3.54
N ILE A 13 21.32 -4.45 3.62
CA ILE A 13 20.17 -4.62 4.50
C ILE A 13 19.15 -5.64 3.95
N LEU A 14 19.13 -5.90 2.64
CA LEU A 14 18.13 -6.77 2.02
C LEU A 14 18.18 -8.21 2.56
N PRO A 15 19.35 -8.86 2.68
CA PRO A 15 19.45 -10.18 3.33
C PRO A 15 18.92 -10.16 4.77
N VAL A 16 19.20 -9.10 5.54
CA VAL A 16 18.73 -8.98 6.92
C VAL A 16 17.20 -8.94 6.98
N TYR A 17 16.57 -8.13 6.12
CA TYR A 17 15.11 -8.11 6.04
C TYR A 17 14.56 -9.48 5.63
N ARG A 18 15.06 -10.03 4.52
CA ARG A 18 14.54 -11.27 3.90
C ARG A 18 14.69 -12.51 4.79
N ASP A 19 15.81 -12.61 5.50
CA ASP A 19 16.24 -13.84 6.18
C ASP A 19 16.07 -13.75 7.71
N ASN A 20 16.02 -12.55 8.30
CA ASN A 20 15.90 -12.37 9.74
C ASN A 20 14.61 -11.64 10.16
N VAL A 21 14.21 -10.56 9.47
CA VAL A 21 13.07 -9.74 9.91
C VAL A 21 11.74 -10.30 9.43
N ILE A 22 11.61 -10.60 8.13
CA ILE A 22 10.37 -11.11 7.53
C ILE A 22 9.87 -12.39 8.21
N PRO A 23 10.73 -13.38 8.55
CA PRO A 23 10.26 -14.57 9.26
C PRO A 23 9.66 -14.33 10.66
N LEU A 24 9.93 -13.16 11.25
CA LEU A 24 9.39 -12.75 12.56
C LEU A 24 8.14 -11.87 12.42
N ALA A 25 7.80 -11.41 11.22
CA ALA A 25 6.72 -10.45 11.00
C ALA A 25 5.36 -11.15 10.87
N ASP A 26 4.38 -10.72 11.68
CA ASP A 26 2.98 -11.15 11.51
C ASP A 26 2.32 -10.50 10.29
N ILE A 27 2.58 -9.22 10.08
CA ILE A 27 2.02 -8.39 9.00
C ILE A 27 3.16 -7.66 8.29
N ILE A 28 3.16 -7.66 6.96
CA ILE A 28 4.06 -6.86 6.13
C ILE A 28 3.27 -6.08 5.09
N THR A 29 3.75 -4.88 4.75
CA THR A 29 3.09 -3.96 3.81
C THR A 29 4.00 -3.50 2.66
N PRO A 30 4.69 -4.40 1.93
CA PRO A 30 5.61 -4.00 0.88
C PRO A 30 4.87 -3.32 -0.28
N ASN A 31 5.53 -2.42 -1.01
CA ASN A 31 5.10 -2.10 -2.38
C ASN A 31 5.52 -3.23 -3.35
N GLN A 32 5.14 -3.14 -4.62
CA GLN A 32 5.55 -4.14 -5.63
C GLN A 32 7.07 -4.35 -5.67
N PHE A 33 7.86 -3.28 -5.75
CA PHE A 33 9.32 -3.37 -5.88
C PHE A 33 9.94 -4.09 -4.68
N GLU A 34 9.51 -3.78 -3.47
CA GLU A 34 9.97 -4.42 -2.24
C GLU A 34 9.57 -5.88 -2.19
N ALA A 35 8.35 -6.23 -2.61
CA ALA A 35 7.88 -7.61 -2.67
C ALA A 35 8.71 -8.44 -3.65
N GLU A 36 9.05 -7.88 -4.82
CA GLU A 36 9.95 -8.50 -5.78
C GLU A 36 11.35 -8.72 -5.19
N LEU A 37 11.91 -7.73 -4.49
CA LEU A 37 13.23 -7.85 -3.85
C LEU A 37 13.25 -8.93 -2.75
N LEU A 38 12.22 -8.97 -1.91
CA LEU A 38 12.13 -9.91 -0.79
C LEU A 38 11.96 -11.36 -1.25
N THR A 39 11.34 -11.58 -2.41
CA THR A 39 11.07 -12.92 -2.94
C THR A 39 12.02 -13.36 -4.05
N GLY A 40 12.65 -12.41 -4.75
CA GLY A 40 13.39 -12.67 -5.99
C GLY A 40 12.49 -13.00 -7.19
N LEU A 41 11.17 -12.84 -7.04
CA LEU A 41 10.17 -13.11 -8.09
C LEU A 41 9.74 -11.80 -8.75
N LYS A 42 9.26 -11.87 -9.99
CA LYS A 42 8.67 -10.72 -10.71
C LYS A 42 7.16 -10.71 -10.60
N MET A 43 6.58 -9.51 -10.61
CA MET A 43 5.15 -9.26 -10.50
C MET A 43 4.64 -8.49 -11.72
N THR A 44 4.33 -9.21 -12.80
CA THR A 44 3.81 -8.64 -14.06
C THR A 44 2.33 -8.92 -14.29
N ASN A 45 1.73 -9.80 -13.48
CA ASN A 45 0.31 -10.15 -13.53
C ASN A 45 -0.19 -10.65 -12.17
N LEU A 46 -1.52 -10.79 -12.03
CA LEU A 46 -2.13 -11.24 -10.77
C LEU A 46 -1.71 -12.64 -10.33
N LYS A 47 -1.43 -13.55 -11.27
CA LYS A 47 -0.96 -14.91 -10.92
C LYS A 47 0.42 -14.86 -10.26
N GLU A 48 1.30 -14.02 -10.77
CA GLU A 48 2.62 -13.78 -10.16
C GLU A 48 2.52 -13.10 -8.80
N ALA A 49 1.59 -12.16 -8.63
CA ALA A 49 1.32 -11.57 -7.32
C ALA A 49 0.84 -12.61 -6.29
N LEU A 50 0.02 -13.58 -6.71
CA LEU A 50 -0.36 -14.72 -5.86
C LEU A 50 0.85 -15.61 -5.50
N ASN A 51 1.75 -15.87 -6.43
CA ASN A 51 2.98 -16.62 -6.14
C ASN A 51 3.88 -15.88 -5.14
N ILE A 52 3.99 -14.55 -5.26
CA ILE A 52 4.77 -13.70 -4.36
C ILE A 52 4.18 -13.73 -2.95
N THR A 53 2.88 -13.53 -2.82
CA THR A 53 2.20 -13.59 -1.50
C THR A 53 2.35 -14.97 -0.87
N GLU A 54 2.21 -16.05 -1.64
CA GLU A 54 2.43 -17.43 -1.17
C GLU A 54 3.88 -17.65 -0.69
N ALA A 55 4.88 -17.18 -1.44
CA ALA A 55 6.29 -17.28 -1.03
C ALA A 55 6.58 -16.53 0.29
N LEU A 56 5.91 -15.40 0.52
CA LEU A 56 6.00 -14.64 1.77
C LEU A 56 5.28 -15.35 2.92
N HIS A 57 4.13 -15.99 2.66
CA HIS A 57 3.45 -16.84 3.64
C HIS A 57 4.31 -18.06 4.03
N GLN A 58 5.03 -18.69 3.10
CA GLN A 58 5.97 -19.78 3.38
C GLN A 58 7.13 -19.37 4.29
N LYS A 59 7.45 -18.07 4.34
CA LYS A 59 8.43 -17.51 5.28
C LYS A 59 7.87 -17.32 6.70
N GLY A 60 6.58 -17.56 6.92
CA GLY A 60 5.92 -17.46 8.24
C GLY A 60 4.99 -16.26 8.40
N VAL A 61 4.89 -15.38 7.39
CA VAL A 61 4.08 -14.17 7.46
C VAL A 61 2.59 -14.51 7.37
N LYS A 62 1.77 -14.02 8.30
CA LYS A 62 0.33 -14.33 8.35
C LYS A 62 -0.49 -13.41 7.45
N THR A 63 -0.08 -12.15 7.31
CA THR A 63 -0.78 -11.16 6.49
C THR A 63 0.20 -10.39 5.63
N VAL A 64 0.03 -10.49 4.32
CA VAL A 64 0.84 -9.79 3.32
C VAL A 64 -0.05 -8.78 2.62
N VAL A 65 0.34 -7.51 2.63
CA VAL A 65 -0.43 -6.44 1.99
C VAL A 65 0.47 -5.73 0.99
N ILE A 66 0.27 -5.99 -0.31
CA ILE A 66 0.98 -5.22 -1.33
C ILE A 66 0.25 -3.89 -1.47
N SER A 67 0.88 -2.81 -1.00
CA SER A 67 0.24 -1.50 -0.85
C SER A 67 -0.18 -0.89 -2.19
N SER A 68 0.67 -1.07 -3.21
CA SER A 68 0.39 -0.72 -4.60
C SER A 68 1.24 -1.56 -5.56
N SER A 69 0.72 -1.74 -6.78
CA SER A 69 1.40 -2.39 -7.90
C SER A 69 0.91 -1.81 -9.23
N GLU A 70 1.77 -1.87 -10.24
CA GLU A 70 1.50 -1.43 -11.63
C GLU A 70 0.73 -2.50 -12.43
N LEU A 71 -0.03 -3.37 -11.76
CA LEU A 71 -0.89 -4.38 -12.39
C LEU A 71 -2.25 -3.83 -12.85
N GLY A 72 -2.51 -2.54 -12.60
CA GLY A 72 -3.71 -1.84 -13.03
C GLY A 72 -3.61 -1.34 -14.47
N ASP A 73 -4.53 -0.46 -14.85
CA ASP A 73 -4.49 0.23 -16.14
C ASP A 73 -3.80 1.61 -16.05
N ASP A 74 -3.94 2.41 -17.10
CA ASP A 74 -3.37 3.77 -17.15
C ASP A 74 -3.90 4.69 -16.05
N THR A 75 -5.06 4.38 -15.48
CA THR A 75 -5.78 5.21 -14.50
C THR A 75 -5.82 4.60 -13.09
N THR A 76 -5.37 3.36 -12.93
CA THR A 76 -5.49 2.61 -11.68
C THR A 76 -4.22 1.85 -11.31
N MET A 77 -4.01 1.66 -10.02
CA MET A 77 -3.04 0.72 -9.45
C MET A 77 -3.81 -0.42 -8.78
N ILE A 78 -3.14 -1.53 -8.51
CA ILE A 78 -3.72 -2.64 -7.76
C ILE A 78 -3.07 -2.75 -6.38
N GLY A 79 -3.87 -2.71 -5.33
CA GLY A 79 -3.49 -3.17 -3.99
C GLY A 79 -3.92 -4.62 -3.79
N ILE A 80 -3.18 -5.37 -2.98
CA ILE A 80 -3.49 -6.77 -2.64
C ILE A 80 -3.40 -6.95 -1.14
N ALA A 81 -4.33 -7.71 -0.55
CA ALA A 81 -4.19 -8.19 0.81
C ALA A 81 -4.45 -9.70 0.86
N SER A 82 -3.51 -10.43 1.44
CA SER A 82 -3.45 -11.89 1.42
C SER A 82 -3.22 -12.44 2.82
N THR A 83 -3.95 -13.49 3.14
CA THR A 83 -3.66 -14.44 4.22
C THR A 83 -3.44 -15.82 3.59
N PRO A 84 -3.00 -16.84 4.34
CA PRO A 84 -2.87 -18.20 3.80
C PRO A 84 -4.16 -18.75 3.15
N ASN A 85 -5.34 -18.30 3.62
CA ASN A 85 -6.64 -18.84 3.24
C ASN A 85 -7.40 -18.02 2.21
N GLU A 86 -7.07 -16.75 2.04
CA GLU A 86 -7.82 -15.83 1.20
C GLU A 86 -6.95 -14.70 0.69
N CYS A 87 -7.23 -14.26 -0.53
CA CYS A 87 -6.54 -13.13 -1.14
C CYS A 87 -7.53 -12.22 -1.86
N TYR A 88 -7.35 -10.92 -1.69
CA TYR A 88 -8.20 -9.89 -2.28
C TYR A 88 -7.36 -8.89 -3.06
N LYS A 89 -7.88 -8.45 -4.21
CA LYS A 89 -7.38 -7.28 -4.94
C LYS A 89 -8.29 -6.08 -4.74
N ILE A 90 -7.74 -4.88 -4.82
CA ILE A 90 -8.50 -3.63 -4.84
C ILE A 90 -7.93 -2.71 -5.92
N GLU A 91 -8.80 -2.10 -6.72
CA GLU A 91 -8.42 -1.12 -7.73
C GLU A 91 -8.36 0.26 -7.10
N ILE A 92 -7.20 0.92 -7.23
CA ILE A 92 -6.88 2.19 -6.57
C ILE A 92 -6.72 3.23 -7.68
N PRO A 93 -7.62 4.24 -7.77
CA PRO A 93 -7.44 5.32 -8.73
C PRO A 93 -6.09 6.03 -8.54
N LYS A 94 -5.35 6.20 -9.64
CA LYS A 94 -4.12 7.00 -9.65
C LYS A 94 -4.47 8.46 -9.39
N VAL A 95 -3.69 9.09 -8.53
CA VAL A 95 -3.74 10.54 -8.30
C VAL A 95 -2.41 11.09 -8.76
N ASP A 96 -2.43 12.17 -9.54
CA ASP A 96 -1.22 12.85 -10.02
C ASP A 96 -0.56 13.66 -8.89
N ALA A 97 -0.18 12.95 -7.83
CA ALA A 97 0.27 13.48 -6.56
C ALA A 97 1.46 12.67 -6.05
N CYS A 98 2.63 13.30 -6.00
CA CYS A 98 3.81 12.73 -5.36
C CYS A 98 3.87 13.18 -3.89
N CYS A 99 3.12 12.49 -3.03
CA CYS A 99 3.14 12.72 -1.59
C CYS A 99 4.17 11.80 -0.92
N THR A 100 4.98 12.34 -0.01
CA THR A 100 5.83 11.58 0.91
C THR A 100 5.00 11.03 2.08
N GLY A 101 5.45 9.93 2.69
CA GLY A 101 4.81 9.36 3.90
C GLY A 101 3.52 8.55 3.66
N THR A 102 3.08 8.36 2.42
CA THR A 102 1.90 7.55 2.09
C THR A 102 2.06 6.09 2.51
N GLY A 103 3.26 5.52 2.39
CA GLY A 103 3.59 4.17 2.87
C GLY A 103 3.49 4.04 4.40
N ASP A 104 4.01 5.01 5.14
CA ASP A 104 3.94 5.04 6.61
C ASP A 104 2.48 5.14 7.09
N LEU A 105 1.72 6.04 6.46
CA LEU A 105 0.30 6.19 6.73
C LEU A 105 -0.47 4.91 6.37
N PHE A 106 -0.18 4.28 5.23
CA PHE A 106 -0.79 3.02 4.82
C PHE A 106 -0.56 1.92 5.86
N ALA A 107 0.67 1.72 6.31
CA ALA A 107 1.01 0.72 7.31
C ALA A 107 0.29 0.96 8.64
N ALA A 108 0.25 2.21 9.12
CA ALA A 108 -0.44 2.59 10.35
C ALA A 108 -1.96 2.39 10.26
N LEU A 109 -2.57 2.81 9.15
CA LEU A 109 -4.00 2.64 8.90
C LEU A 109 -4.37 1.16 8.79
N PHE A 110 -3.59 0.38 8.04
CA PHE A 110 -3.85 -1.05 7.88
C PHE A 110 -3.80 -1.75 9.23
N LEU A 111 -2.78 -1.49 10.05
CA LEU A 111 -2.68 -2.05 11.40
C LEU A 111 -3.89 -1.70 12.26
N ALA A 112 -4.28 -0.41 12.30
CA ALA A 112 -5.41 0.06 13.09
C ALA A 112 -6.74 -0.57 12.63
N TRP A 113 -6.97 -0.65 11.33
CA TRP A 113 -8.17 -1.27 10.78
C TRP A 113 -8.17 -2.77 10.96
N HIS A 114 -7.05 -3.45 10.76
CA HIS A 114 -6.92 -4.89 10.99
C HIS A 114 -7.30 -5.27 12.42
N TYR A 115 -6.89 -4.47 13.40
CA TYR A 115 -7.35 -4.62 14.77
C TYR A 115 -8.85 -4.37 14.93
N LYS A 116 -9.38 -3.24 14.43
CA LYS A 116 -10.80 -2.86 14.60
C LYS A 116 -11.77 -3.82 13.91
N THR A 117 -11.39 -4.36 12.75
CA THR A 117 -12.21 -5.29 11.95
C THR A 117 -12.05 -6.74 12.39
N LYS A 118 -11.30 -7.00 13.47
CA LYS A 118 -11.02 -8.35 14.00
C LYS A 118 -10.38 -9.26 12.96
N ASN A 119 -9.36 -8.75 12.30
CA ASN A 119 -8.55 -9.42 11.28
C ASN A 119 -9.28 -9.70 9.94
N ASP A 120 -10.44 -9.07 9.68
CA ASP A 120 -11.07 -9.11 8.35
C ASP A 120 -10.18 -8.36 7.35
N VAL A 121 -9.38 -9.11 6.59
CA VAL A 121 -8.36 -8.57 5.69
C VAL A 121 -8.97 -7.73 4.57
N LYS A 122 -10.16 -8.13 4.08
CA LYS A 122 -10.89 -7.44 3.02
C LYS A 122 -11.33 -6.07 3.49
N LEU A 123 -12.02 -5.99 4.63
CA LEU A 123 -12.52 -4.74 5.17
C LEU A 123 -11.38 -3.82 5.62
N SER A 124 -10.30 -4.41 6.14
CA SER A 124 -9.10 -3.67 6.54
C SER A 124 -8.46 -2.95 5.34
N LEU A 125 -8.32 -3.67 4.21
CA LEU A 125 -7.79 -3.10 2.97
C LEU A 125 -8.71 -2.00 2.42
N GLU A 126 -10.02 -2.24 2.37
CA GLU A 126 -11.00 -1.26 1.90
C GLU A 126 -10.94 0.05 2.72
N ASN A 127 -10.95 -0.04 4.05
CA ASN A 127 -10.91 1.13 4.92
C ASN A 127 -9.58 1.88 4.83
N THR A 128 -8.47 1.15 4.69
CA THR A 128 -7.13 1.73 4.52
C THR A 128 -7.04 2.53 3.23
N ILE A 129 -7.42 1.92 2.10
CA ILE A 129 -7.39 2.57 0.79
C ILE A 129 -8.37 3.72 0.72
N ALA A 130 -9.58 3.57 1.28
CA ALA A 130 -10.56 4.65 1.35
C ALA A 130 -9.99 5.88 2.05
N THR A 131 -9.42 5.68 3.25
CA THR A 131 -8.81 6.77 4.03
C THR A 131 -7.66 7.43 3.28
N LEU A 132 -6.74 6.62 2.73
CA LEU A 132 -5.56 7.11 2.03
C LEU A 132 -5.94 7.91 0.78
N GLN A 133 -6.91 7.42 -0.01
CA GLN A 133 -7.43 8.11 -1.18
C GLN A 133 -8.03 9.46 -0.82
N THR A 134 -8.86 9.55 0.23
CA THR A 134 -9.42 10.82 0.68
C THR A 134 -8.32 11.82 1.05
N ILE A 135 -7.32 11.40 1.81
CA ILE A 135 -6.22 12.27 2.26
C ILE A 135 -5.37 12.74 1.08
N VAL A 136 -4.97 11.83 0.19
CA VAL A 136 -4.13 12.16 -0.98
C VAL A 136 -4.87 13.09 -1.94
N GLN A 137 -6.15 12.82 -2.22
CA GLN A 137 -6.96 13.68 -3.09
C GLN A 137 -7.20 15.07 -2.47
N ASP A 138 -7.49 15.17 -1.17
CA ASP A 138 -7.66 16.46 -0.50
C ASP A 138 -6.35 17.25 -0.45
N THR A 139 -5.23 16.57 -0.19
CA THR A 139 -3.88 17.16 -0.22
C THR A 139 -3.59 17.73 -1.60
N TYR A 140 -3.72 16.92 -2.66
CA TYR A 140 -3.49 17.35 -4.03
C TYR A 140 -4.39 18.52 -4.45
N ARG A 141 -5.70 18.43 -4.16
CA ARG A 141 -6.67 19.48 -4.50
C ARG A 141 -6.32 20.81 -3.85
N LYS A 142 -5.98 20.81 -2.56
CA LYS A 142 -5.58 22.04 -1.85
C LYS A 142 -4.30 22.61 -2.44
N ALA A 143 -3.30 21.77 -2.66
CA ALA A 143 -2.01 22.19 -3.22
C ALA A 143 -2.17 22.77 -4.64
N ARG A 144 -2.97 22.14 -5.49
CA ARG A 144 -3.24 22.61 -6.86
C ARG A 144 -3.98 23.94 -6.90
N VAL A 145 -4.90 24.19 -5.97
CA VAL A 145 -5.60 25.49 -5.85
C VAL A 145 -4.64 26.59 -5.38
N SER A 146 -3.64 26.26 -4.56
CA SER A 146 -2.64 27.21 -4.08
C SER A 146 -1.56 27.59 -5.11
N VAL A 147 -1.47 26.87 -6.23
CA VAL A 147 -0.47 27.11 -7.27
C VAL A 147 -1.19 27.48 -8.57
N THR A 148 -0.93 28.66 -9.13
CA THR A 148 -1.63 29.17 -10.32
C THR A 148 -1.19 28.50 -11.63
N SER A 149 0.07 28.09 -11.75
CA SER A 149 0.61 27.36 -12.90
C SER A 149 1.89 26.59 -12.53
N GLY A 150 2.26 25.60 -13.33
CA GLY A 150 3.48 24.80 -13.14
C GLY A 150 3.35 23.71 -12.08
N GLU A 151 4.50 23.13 -11.72
CA GLU A 151 4.64 22.04 -10.75
C GLU A 151 4.30 22.50 -9.33
N ILE A 152 3.70 21.60 -8.54
CA ILE A 152 3.36 21.87 -7.15
C ILE A 152 4.63 21.70 -6.28
N PRO A 153 5.02 22.69 -5.47
CA PRO A 153 6.16 22.55 -4.55
C PRO A 153 5.97 21.39 -3.57
N PRO A 154 7.02 20.61 -3.25
CA PRO A 154 6.93 19.47 -2.33
C PRO A 154 6.34 19.82 -0.96
N ALA A 155 6.62 21.03 -0.44
CA ALA A 155 6.06 21.49 0.84
C ALA A 155 4.53 21.59 0.87
N LEU A 156 3.88 21.74 -0.30
CA LEU A 156 2.41 21.74 -0.40
C LEU A 156 1.83 20.33 -0.59
N MET A 157 2.68 19.33 -0.86
CA MET A 157 2.31 17.92 -1.01
C MET A 157 2.45 17.12 0.29
N GLU A 158 2.69 17.79 1.41
CA GLU A 158 2.63 17.21 2.75
C GLU A 158 1.18 16.80 3.11
N LEU A 159 1.04 15.56 3.57
CA LEU A 159 -0.27 14.95 3.81
C LEU A 159 -1.11 15.76 4.80
N GLN A 160 -2.33 16.09 4.39
CA GLN A 160 -3.29 16.87 5.19
C GLN A 160 -3.97 15.99 6.27
N LEU A 161 -3.18 15.37 7.16
CA LEU A 161 -3.67 14.38 8.13
C LEU A 161 -4.68 14.96 9.12
N ILE A 162 -4.37 16.12 9.71
CA ILE A 162 -5.20 16.72 10.77
C ILE A 162 -6.55 17.17 10.20
N GLN A 163 -6.54 17.75 9.00
CA GLN A 163 -7.72 18.24 8.31
C GLN A 163 -8.64 17.08 7.89
N ASN A 164 -8.07 15.90 7.67
CA ASN A 164 -8.78 14.69 7.26
C ASN A 164 -8.99 13.70 8.41
N LYS A 165 -8.93 14.14 9.67
CA LYS A 165 -9.19 13.28 10.85
C LYS A 165 -10.50 12.49 10.72
N ALA A 166 -11.57 13.12 10.24
CA ALA A 166 -12.87 12.45 10.08
C ALA A 166 -12.81 11.25 9.11
N ALA A 167 -12.00 11.35 8.04
CA ALA A 167 -11.80 10.26 7.10
C ALA A 167 -10.99 9.11 7.71
N VAL A 168 -10.04 9.41 8.60
CA VAL A 168 -9.30 8.41 9.38
C VAL A 168 -10.20 7.68 10.36
N GLU A 169 -11.14 8.38 11.00
CA GLU A 169 -12.06 7.78 11.98
C GLU A 169 -13.19 6.98 11.30
N ASN A 170 -13.73 7.51 10.19
CA ASN A 170 -14.91 7.00 9.50
C ASN A 170 -14.74 7.06 7.97
N PRO A 171 -13.96 6.15 7.36
CA PRO A 171 -13.72 6.17 5.93
C PRO A 171 -14.99 5.86 5.14
N THR A 172 -15.24 6.67 4.11
CA THR A 172 -16.35 6.47 3.16
C THR A 172 -15.77 6.28 1.76
N SER A 173 -15.99 5.12 1.15
CA SER A 173 -15.59 4.88 -0.23
C SER A 173 -16.45 3.81 -0.90
N ASN A 174 -16.59 3.98 -2.23
CA ASN A 174 -17.21 2.99 -3.11
C ASN A 174 -16.19 1.98 -3.66
N ILE A 175 -14.91 2.13 -3.34
CA ILE A 175 -13.86 1.20 -3.77
C ILE A 175 -14.03 -0.10 -2.96
N LYS A 176 -14.18 -1.21 -3.68
CA LYS A 176 -14.40 -2.53 -3.08
C LYS A 176 -13.33 -3.52 -3.50
N ALA A 177 -12.90 -4.31 -2.53
CA ALA A 177 -11.95 -5.39 -2.77
C ALA A 177 -12.69 -6.64 -3.29
N ILE A 178 -12.07 -7.32 -4.25
CA ILE A 178 -12.60 -8.51 -4.92
C ILE A 178 -11.73 -9.71 -4.55
N LYS A 179 -12.36 -10.84 -4.20
CA LYS A 179 -11.64 -12.08 -3.87
C LYS A 179 -11.00 -12.69 -5.12
N ILE A 180 -9.74 -13.10 -5.01
CA ILE A 180 -8.95 -13.69 -6.10
C ILE A 180 -8.32 -15.04 -5.74
N LYS A 181 -8.40 -15.47 -4.48
CA LYS A 181 -8.09 -16.81 -3.97
C LYS A 181 -9.03 -17.07 -2.80
#